data_AF-I0DHH1-F1
#
_entry.id   AF-I0DHH1-F1
#
_cell.length_a   1.000
_cell.length_b   1.000
_cell.length_c   1.000
_cell.angle_alpha   90.00
_cell.angle_beta   90.00
_cell.angle_gamma   90.00
#
_symmetry.space_group_name_H-M   'P 1'
#
loop_
_entity.id
_entity.type
_entity.pdbx_description
1 polymer ?
#
loop_
_entity_poly.entity_id
_entity_poly.type
_entity_poly.pdbx_seq_one_letter_code
_entity_poly.pdbx_strand_id
1 'polypeptide(L)'
;MAASAFSLMFSAASFSTSPAPPGSNHDQLETRSPPTFNLHSCSSLTKTLKLNNPFSPAQIRRTRPVSASLFSKQTHRDSSRPSNVQELHVYEINERDRGSPVYLRLSQKEVNSLGDLVPFSNKVYSGDLEKRLGITAGITILIQNEPEKKGDRYEAIYSFYFGEYGHISIQGSYLTYEDSYLAVTGGSGVFAGVYGQVLLHQIVFPFKIYYTFYLQGIPDLPVELICTPVKPSVAAEPSSAAKAAEPHAALKHYTN
;
A
#
# COMPACT_ATOMS: atom_id res chain seq x y z
N MET A 1 -2.88 -20.70 37.52
CA MET A 1 -1.61 -20.11 37.06
C MET A 1 -1.95 -18.98 36.09
N ALA A 2 -1.58 -17.74 36.42
CA ALA A 2 -1.99 -16.56 35.69
C ALA A 2 -1.10 -16.35 34.45
N ALA A 3 -1.68 -16.23 33.26
CA ALA A 3 -0.96 -15.95 32.02
C ALA A 3 -1.11 -14.47 31.68
N SER A 4 0.02 -13.77 31.70
CA SER A 4 0.18 -12.33 31.43
C SER A 4 -0.22 -11.99 29.99
N ALA A 5 -1.17 -11.07 29.82
CA ALA A 5 -1.47 -10.45 28.53
C ALA A 5 -0.39 -9.41 28.23
N PHE A 6 0.47 -9.68 27.25
CA PHE A 6 1.37 -8.66 26.70
C PHE A 6 0.55 -7.72 25.81
N SER A 7 0.06 -6.63 26.38
CA SER A 7 -0.38 -5.46 25.63
C SER A 7 0.88 -4.70 25.22
N LEU A 8 1.21 -4.68 23.92
CA LEU A 8 2.27 -3.81 23.42
C LEU A 8 1.79 -2.36 23.49
N MET A 9 2.14 -1.71 24.60
CA MET A 9 2.07 -0.26 24.76
C MET A 9 3.03 0.38 23.75
N PHE A 10 2.50 0.92 22.65
CA PHE A 10 3.23 1.90 21.86
C PHE A 10 3.29 3.21 22.66
N SER A 11 4.41 3.45 23.35
CA SER A 11 4.66 4.75 23.98
C SER A 11 4.85 5.80 22.88
N ALA A 12 3.91 6.74 22.78
CA ALA A 12 4.12 7.98 22.05
C ALA A 12 5.25 8.75 22.74
N ALA A 13 6.42 8.84 22.10
CA ALA A 13 7.52 9.67 22.57
C ALA A 13 7.07 11.14 22.55
N SER A 14 6.77 11.67 23.74
CA SER A 14 6.53 13.10 23.96
C SER A 14 7.89 13.77 24.16
N PHE A 15 8.34 14.57 23.20
CA PHE A 15 9.54 15.39 23.39
C PHE A 15 9.22 16.52 24.37
N SER A 16 9.72 16.38 25.61
CA SER A 16 9.77 17.46 26.60
C SER A 16 11.09 18.20 26.44
N THR A 17 11.04 19.49 26.10
CA THR A 17 12.20 20.39 26.07
C THR A 17 12.30 21.14 27.39
N SER A 18 13.37 20.90 28.14
CA SER A 18 13.79 21.74 29.28
C SER A 18 14.73 22.86 28.81
N PRO A 19 14.71 24.06 29.44
CA PRO A 19 15.38 25.26 28.94
C PRO A 19 16.83 25.43 29.45
N ALA A 20 17.64 26.18 28.70
CA ALA A 20 18.99 26.64 29.05
C ALA A 20 19.02 28.19 29.25
N PRO A 21 20.05 28.76 29.90
CA PRO A 21 19.97 29.97 30.75
C PRO A 21 20.22 31.31 30.01
N PRO A 22 20.04 32.49 30.67
CA PRO A 22 19.86 33.77 29.98
C PRO A 22 21.18 34.53 29.76
N GLY A 23 21.28 35.16 28.59
CA GLY A 23 22.27 36.17 28.22
C GLY A 23 21.59 37.38 27.60
N SER A 24 22.02 38.57 28.01
CA SER A 24 21.31 39.84 28.02
C SER A 24 21.44 40.73 26.76
N ASN A 25 20.40 41.57 26.57
CA ASN A 25 20.37 42.96 26.10
C ASN A 25 20.02 43.34 24.63
N HIS A 26 18.95 44.15 24.54
CA HIS A 26 18.57 45.20 23.58
C HIS A 26 18.33 44.78 22.10
N ASP A 27 17.22 45.10 21.40
CA ASP A 27 16.34 46.27 21.38
C ASP A 27 14.93 45.97 20.80
N GLN A 28 13.96 46.79 21.24
CA GLN A 28 12.70 47.26 20.65
C GLN A 28 11.71 46.35 19.85
N LEU A 29 10.52 46.23 20.46
CA LEU A 29 9.14 46.31 19.92
C LEU A 29 8.88 46.10 18.41
N GLU A 30 8.16 45.02 18.06
CA GLU A 30 6.92 45.12 17.28
C GLU A 30 6.09 43.82 17.43
N THR A 31 4.83 43.98 17.84
CA THR A 31 3.88 42.90 18.07
C THR A 31 3.24 42.50 16.75
N ARG A 32 3.47 41.26 16.27
CA ARG A 32 2.71 40.68 15.16
C ARG A 32 2.09 39.34 15.59
N SER A 33 0.77 39.33 15.66
CA SER A 33 -0.08 38.17 15.88
C SER A 33 -0.01 37.18 14.69
N PRO A 34 -0.23 35.87 14.92
CA PRO A 34 -0.26 34.87 13.86
C PRO A 34 -1.56 34.98 13.03
N PRO A 35 -1.54 34.62 11.73
CA PRO A 35 -2.72 34.73 10.88
C PRO A 35 -3.76 33.66 11.23
N THR A 36 -4.97 34.11 11.53
CA THR A 36 -6.19 33.32 11.56
C THR A 36 -6.56 32.86 10.15
N PHE A 37 -6.70 31.55 9.94
CA PHE A 37 -7.32 30.98 8.75
C PHE A 37 -8.83 31.23 8.78
N ASN A 38 -9.31 32.18 7.98
CA ASN A 38 -10.74 32.37 7.72
C ASN A 38 -11.19 31.43 6.59
N LEU A 39 -12.05 30.45 6.92
CA LEU A 39 -12.84 29.75 5.92
C LEU A 39 -13.92 30.71 5.41
N HIS A 40 -13.71 31.28 4.22
CA HIS A 40 -14.80 31.94 3.51
C HIS A 40 -15.77 30.88 2.97
N SER A 41 -16.95 30.86 3.58
CA SER A 41 -18.16 30.21 3.05
C SER A 41 -18.47 30.78 1.66
N CYS A 42 -18.21 30.00 0.61
CA CYS A 42 -18.74 30.27 -0.73
C CYS A 42 -20.22 29.89 -0.77
N SER A 43 -21.07 30.84 -0.40
CA SER A 43 -22.51 30.76 -0.65
C SER A 43 -22.85 31.47 -1.97
N SER A 44 -23.75 30.84 -2.73
CA SER A 44 -24.51 31.39 -3.86
C SER A 44 -23.87 31.35 -5.27
N LEU A 45 -24.31 30.36 -6.06
CA LEU A 45 -24.71 30.59 -7.45
C LEU A 45 -25.85 29.63 -7.85
N THR A 46 -27.06 29.90 -7.36
CA THR A 46 -28.28 29.29 -7.92
C THR A 46 -28.65 30.02 -9.21
N LYS A 47 -28.18 29.53 -10.36
CA LYS A 47 -28.79 29.86 -11.65
C LYS A 47 -29.74 28.74 -12.06
N THR A 48 -31.02 29.00 -11.86
CA THR A 48 -32.15 28.23 -12.39
C THR A 48 -32.10 28.25 -13.92
N LEU A 49 -31.82 27.09 -14.54
CA LEU A 49 -32.01 26.91 -15.97
C LEU A 49 -33.51 26.75 -16.25
N LYS A 50 -34.13 27.81 -16.78
CA LYS A 50 -35.50 27.76 -17.33
C LYS A 50 -35.46 27.02 -18.67
N LEU A 51 -36.16 25.91 -18.76
CA LEU A 51 -36.41 25.19 -20.01
C LEU A 51 -37.52 25.95 -20.78
N ASN A 52 -37.15 26.68 -21.83
CA ASN A 52 -38.13 27.25 -22.75
C ASN A 52 -38.35 26.27 -23.90
N ASN A 53 -39.61 25.86 -24.07
CA ASN A 53 -40.06 24.94 -25.10
C ASN A 53 -40.74 25.73 -26.22
N PRO A 54 -40.20 25.80 -27.46
CA PRO A 54 -40.96 26.27 -28.60
C PRO A 54 -41.39 25.07 -29.45
N PHE A 55 -42.60 24.57 -29.22
CA PHE A 55 -43.31 23.81 -30.24
C PHE A 55 -43.75 24.76 -31.36
N SER A 56 -43.22 24.57 -32.56
CA SER A 56 -43.86 24.96 -33.82
C SER A 56 -43.36 24.04 -34.95
N PRO A 57 -44.24 23.47 -35.80
CA PRO A 57 -43.89 22.44 -36.75
C PRO A 57 -43.34 23.05 -38.04
N ALA A 58 -42.05 22.86 -38.31
CA ALA A 58 -41.42 23.22 -39.58
C ALA A 58 -41.06 21.97 -40.40
N GLN A 59 -41.28 22.08 -41.71
CA GLN A 59 -41.39 21.02 -42.72
C GLN A 59 -40.17 20.09 -42.83
N ILE A 60 -40.45 18.79 -42.96
CA ILE A 60 -39.47 17.73 -43.26
C ILE A 60 -38.93 17.92 -44.68
N ARG A 61 -37.68 18.38 -44.81
CA ARG A 61 -36.88 18.22 -46.03
C ARG A 61 -36.05 16.93 -45.90
N ARG A 62 -36.30 15.97 -46.81
CA ARG A 62 -35.56 14.71 -46.91
C ARG A 62 -34.10 14.97 -47.30
N THR A 63 -33.19 14.84 -46.35
CA THR A 63 -31.73 14.74 -46.61
C THR A 63 -31.34 13.28 -46.79
N ARG A 64 -30.58 12.99 -47.85
CA ARG A 64 -30.06 11.65 -48.17
C ARG A 64 -29.13 11.15 -47.06
N PRO A 65 -29.13 9.86 -46.69
CA PRO A 65 -28.20 9.35 -45.69
C PRO A 65 -26.79 9.28 -46.28
N VAL A 66 -25.86 10.00 -45.66
CA VAL A 66 -24.42 9.83 -45.88
C VAL A 66 -24.01 8.56 -45.14
N SER A 67 -23.56 7.55 -45.88
CA SER A 67 -23.02 6.32 -45.31
C SER A 67 -21.65 6.60 -44.67
N ALA A 68 -21.61 6.73 -43.35
CA ALA A 68 -20.37 6.78 -42.58
C ALA A 68 -19.85 5.36 -42.33
N SER A 69 -19.18 4.80 -43.33
CA SER A 69 -18.41 3.56 -43.20
C SER A 69 -16.98 3.89 -42.76
N LEU A 70 -16.78 4.11 -41.46
CA LEU A 70 -15.46 4.18 -40.82
C LEU A 70 -15.32 3.15 -39.70
N PHE A 71 -15.92 1.97 -39.86
CA PHE A 71 -15.52 0.81 -39.07
C PHE A 71 -14.33 0.16 -39.78
N SER A 72 -13.13 0.66 -39.48
CA SER A 72 -11.93 -0.16 -39.60
C SER A 72 -12.20 -1.44 -38.81
N LYS A 73 -12.24 -2.59 -39.49
CA LYS A 73 -12.18 -3.90 -38.84
C LYS A 73 -10.91 -3.90 -37.99
N GLN A 74 -11.03 -3.56 -36.71
CA GLN A 74 -10.04 -3.95 -35.72
C GLN A 74 -10.03 -5.48 -35.79
N THR A 75 -9.01 -6.02 -36.42
CA THR A 75 -8.59 -7.39 -36.18
C THR A 75 -8.53 -7.51 -34.66
N HIS A 76 -9.42 -8.30 -34.08
CA HIS A 76 -9.21 -8.82 -32.74
C HIS A 76 -7.85 -9.50 -32.82
N ARG A 77 -6.81 -8.81 -32.36
CA ARG A 77 -5.61 -9.52 -31.96
C ARG A 77 -6.12 -10.37 -30.81
N ASP A 78 -6.11 -11.68 -31.00
CA ASP A 78 -6.20 -12.62 -29.91
C ASP A 78 -4.98 -12.35 -29.02
N SER A 79 -5.03 -11.29 -28.21
CA SER A 79 -4.11 -11.09 -27.10
C SER A 79 -4.65 -11.99 -25.99
N SER A 80 -4.57 -13.31 -26.19
CA SER A 80 -4.75 -14.25 -25.10
C SER A 80 -3.67 -13.88 -24.08
N ARG A 81 -4.09 -13.23 -23.00
CA ARG A 81 -3.20 -12.97 -21.86
C ARG A 81 -2.59 -14.33 -21.47
N PRO A 82 -1.28 -14.39 -21.17
CA PRO A 82 -0.68 -15.62 -20.68
C PRO A 82 -1.50 -16.17 -19.51
N SER A 83 -2.00 -17.40 -19.64
CA SER A 83 -2.81 -18.08 -18.63
C SER A 83 -1.98 -18.82 -17.59
N ASN A 84 -0.67 -18.93 -17.81
CA ASN A 84 0.24 -19.64 -16.93
C ASN A 84 0.41 -18.84 -15.62
N VAL A 85 0.34 -19.55 -14.51
CA VAL A 85 0.61 -19.00 -13.18
C VAL A 85 2.11 -19.07 -12.94
N GLN A 86 2.71 -17.94 -12.56
CA GLN A 86 4.10 -17.85 -12.13
C GLN A 86 4.14 -17.56 -10.63
N GLU A 87 4.98 -18.30 -9.90
CA GLU A 87 5.18 -18.09 -8.46
C GLU A 87 6.32 -17.11 -8.20
N LEU A 88 6.07 -16.14 -7.32
CA LEU A 88 7.10 -15.24 -6.79
C LEU A 88 7.05 -15.30 -5.27
N HIS A 89 8.19 -15.61 -4.66
CA HIS A 89 8.33 -15.72 -3.21
C HIS A 89 9.13 -14.55 -2.66
N VAL A 90 8.62 -13.92 -1.60
CA VAL A 90 9.32 -12.81 -0.94
C VAL A 90 9.14 -12.85 0.57
N TYR A 91 10.11 -12.29 1.28
CA TYR A 91 10.02 -12.02 2.70
C TYR A 91 9.83 -10.52 2.93
N GLU A 92 8.84 -10.17 3.75
CA GLU A 92 8.67 -8.83 4.29
C GLU A 92 9.16 -8.82 5.74
N ILE A 93 10.09 -7.91 6.04
CA ILE A 93 10.73 -7.83 7.35
C ILE A 93 10.73 -6.39 7.86
N ASN A 94 10.16 -6.21 9.05
CA ASN A 94 10.28 -4.98 9.80
C ASN A 94 11.56 -5.02 10.65
N GLU A 95 12.61 -4.36 10.16
CA GLU A 95 13.90 -4.22 10.84
C GLU A 95 13.93 -3.10 11.89
N ARG A 96 12.77 -2.48 12.17
CA ARG A 96 12.58 -1.44 13.19
C ARG A 96 13.37 -0.15 12.94
N ASP A 97 13.82 0.06 11.71
CA ASP A 97 14.65 1.20 11.30
C ASP A 97 13.90 2.21 10.40
N ARG A 98 12.58 2.03 10.21
CA ARG A 98 11.73 2.87 9.33
C ARG A 98 10.67 3.70 10.04
N GLY A 99 10.62 3.66 11.38
CA GLY A 99 9.51 4.27 12.14
C GLY A 99 8.14 3.64 11.84
N SER A 100 8.13 2.39 11.35
CA SER A 100 6.96 1.63 10.94
C SER A 100 6.69 0.45 11.90
N PRO A 101 5.43 0.09 12.16
CA PRO A 101 4.21 0.79 11.73
C PRO A 101 3.93 2.05 12.55
N VAL A 102 3.04 2.92 12.07
CA VAL A 102 2.45 4.00 12.86
C VAL A 102 1.01 3.63 13.23
N TYR A 103 0.74 3.41 14.51
CA TYR A 103 -0.60 3.06 14.97
C TYR A 103 -1.42 4.32 15.29
N LEU A 104 -2.40 4.65 14.46
CA LEU A 104 -3.29 5.79 14.63
C LEU A 104 -4.59 5.32 15.32
N ARG A 105 -4.67 5.57 16.62
CA ARG A 105 -5.79 5.14 17.49
C ARG A 105 -7.00 6.07 17.38
N LEU A 106 -7.59 6.14 16.18
CA LEU A 106 -8.68 7.05 15.85
C LEU A 106 -10.02 6.66 16.47
N SER A 107 -10.19 5.40 16.87
CA SER A 107 -11.40 4.90 17.52
C SER A 107 -11.63 5.49 18.92
N GLN A 108 -10.57 6.02 19.55
CA GLN A 108 -10.57 6.53 20.93
C GLN A 108 -11.04 5.50 21.97
N LYS A 109 -10.92 4.21 21.65
CA LYS A 109 -11.28 3.10 22.55
C LYS A 109 -10.05 2.44 23.16
N GLU A 110 -10.23 1.86 24.34
CA GLU A 110 -9.18 1.12 25.07
C GLU A 110 -8.80 -0.23 24.43
N VAL A 111 -9.70 -0.77 23.59
CA VAL A 111 -9.44 -1.97 22.78
C VAL A 111 -9.38 -1.55 21.33
N ASN A 112 -8.45 -2.15 20.57
CA ASN A 112 -8.36 -2.06 19.12
C ASN A 112 -9.78 -2.15 18.52
N SER A 113 -10.20 -1.11 17.79
CA SER A 113 -11.56 -1.00 17.30
C SER A 113 -11.65 -0.47 15.87
N LEU A 114 -12.75 -0.80 15.20
CA LEU A 114 -13.06 -0.34 13.85
C LEU A 114 -12.72 1.15 13.67
N GLY A 115 -11.94 1.44 12.63
CA GLY A 115 -11.52 2.80 12.27
C GLY A 115 -10.13 3.19 12.74
N ASP A 116 -9.46 2.40 13.59
CA ASP A 116 -8.02 2.56 13.82
C ASP A 116 -7.25 2.28 12.50
N LEU A 117 -6.24 3.10 12.23
CA LEU A 117 -5.47 3.07 10.99
C LEU A 117 -4.01 2.75 11.28
N VAL A 118 -3.40 1.94 10.43
CA VAL A 118 -1.99 1.57 10.56
C VAL A 118 -1.26 1.73 9.23
N PRO A 119 -0.77 2.95 8.92
CA PRO A 119 0.23 3.12 7.86
C PRO A 119 1.51 2.36 8.19
N PHE A 120 2.11 1.71 7.18
CA PHE A 120 3.32 0.94 7.37
C PHE A 120 4.20 0.91 6.11
N SER A 121 5.49 0.65 6.32
CA SER A 121 6.46 0.32 5.28
C SER A 121 7.57 -0.55 5.87
N ASN A 122 7.77 -1.74 5.29
CA ASN A 122 8.79 -2.69 5.72
C ASN A 122 9.74 -3.03 4.55
N LYS A 123 10.86 -3.68 4.84
CA LYS A 123 11.82 -4.10 3.81
C LYS A 123 11.35 -5.39 3.15
N VAL A 124 11.61 -5.54 1.85
CA VAL A 124 11.29 -6.74 1.06
C VAL A 124 12.55 -7.41 0.57
N TYR A 125 12.64 -8.72 0.78
CA TYR A 125 13.75 -9.59 0.38
C TYR A 125 13.26 -10.72 -0.53
N SER A 126 14.17 -11.27 -1.33
CA SER A 126 13.92 -12.45 -2.17
C SER A 126 13.53 -13.67 -1.33
N GLY A 127 12.86 -14.63 -1.96
CA GLY A 127 12.44 -15.88 -1.31
C GLY A 127 13.60 -16.72 -0.78
N ASP A 128 14.79 -16.61 -1.38
CA ASP A 128 16.02 -17.24 -0.90
C ASP A 128 16.75 -16.43 0.18
N LEU A 129 16.25 -15.23 0.53
CA LEU A 129 16.82 -14.32 1.52
C LEU A 129 18.21 -13.75 1.17
N GLU A 130 18.63 -13.87 -0.09
CA GLU A 130 19.97 -13.42 -0.55
C GLU A 130 19.98 -12.04 -1.21
N LYS A 131 18.82 -11.45 -1.53
CA LYS A 131 18.73 -10.12 -2.16
C LYS A 131 17.72 -9.19 -1.47
N ARG A 132 18.12 -7.94 -1.27
CA ARG A 132 17.22 -6.82 -0.94
C ARG A 132 16.50 -6.36 -2.20
N LEU A 133 15.17 -6.53 -2.23
CA LEU A 133 14.35 -6.19 -3.40
C LEU A 133 13.79 -4.77 -3.33
N GLY A 134 13.29 -4.37 -2.16
CA GLY A 134 12.74 -3.04 -1.98
C GLY A 134 11.96 -2.88 -0.69
N ILE A 135 10.71 -2.40 -0.78
CA ILE A 135 9.83 -2.15 0.36
C ILE A 135 8.38 -2.55 0.08
N THR A 136 7.64 -2.80 1.16
CA THR A 136 6.18 -2.61 1.17
C THR A 136 5.86 -1.16 1.54
N ALA A 137 4.75 -0.63 1.03
CA ALA A 137 4.20 0.62 1.52
C ALA A 137 2.68 0.64 1.34
N GLY A 138 1.97 1.03 2.40
CA GLY A 138 0.53 1.22 2.35
C GLY A 138 -0.09 1.37 3.73
N ILE A 139 -1.32 0.91 3.87
CA ILE A 139 -2.12 1.10 5.07
C ILE A 139 -2.96 -0.14 5.36
N THR A 140 -3.15 -0.43 6.64
CA THR A 140 -4.19 -1.34 7.10
C THR A 140 -5.24 -0.57 7.90
N ILE A 141 -6.50 -0.96 7.73
CA ILE A 141 -7.67 -0.40 8.41
C ILE A 141 -8.17 -1.50 9.34
N LEU A 142 -8.18 -1.23 10.64
CA LEU A 142 -8.70 -2.20 11.59
C LEU A 142 -10.20 -2.39 11.37
N ILE A 143 -10.63 -3.63 11.17
CA ILE A 143 -12.03 -4.00 11.00
C ILE A 143 -12.62 -4.46 12.32
N GLN A 144 -11.91 -5.36 13.01
CA GLN A 144 -12.41 -5.98 14.23
C GLN A 144 -11.26 -6.54 15.06
N ASN A 145 -11.31 -6.32 16.38
CA ASN A 145 -10.53 -7.10 17.33
C ASN A 145 -11.24 -8.43 17.59
N GLU A 146 -10.49 -9.53 17.58
CA GLU A 146 -10.99 -10.89 17.81
C GLU A 146 -10.33 -11.47 19.08
N PRO A 147 -10.89 -11.19 20.29
CA PRO A 147 -10.29 -11.62 21.56
C PRO A 147 -10.06 -13.13 21.66
N GLU A 148 -10.99 -13.92 21.11
CA GLU A 148 -10.93 -15.39 21.12
C GLU A 148 -9.71 -15.93 20.37
N LYS A 149 -9.27 -15.23 19.32
CA LYS A 149 -8.07 -15.56 18.53
C LYS A 149 -6.83 -14.80 18.96
N LYS A 150 -6.96 -13.93 19.97
CA LYS A 150 -5.89 -13.04 20.47
C LYS A 150 -5.24 -12.21 19.36
N GLY A 151 -6.07 -11.69 18.47
CA GLY A 151 -5.57 -10.93 17.32
C GLY A 151 -6.62 -10.01 16.74
N ASP A 152 -6.28 -9.46 15.59
CA ASP A 152 -7.05 -8.44 14.91
C ASP A 152 -7.25 -8.83 13.44
N ARG A 153 -8.39 -8.42 12.89
CA ARG A 153 -8.67 -8.46 11.46
C ARG A 153 -8.55 -7.05 10.89
N TYR A 154 -7.73 -6.91 9.86
CA TYR A 154 -7.59 -5.68 9.09
C TYR A 154 -8.02 -5.87 7.63
N GLU A 155 -8.44 -4.79 7.00
CA GLU A 155 -8.44 -4.63 5.54
C GLU A 155 -7.14 -3.92 5.17
N ALA A 156 -6.34 -4.50 4.28
CA ALA A 156 -5.04 -3.98 3.90
C ALA A 156 -5.03 -3.55 2.43
N ILE A 157 -4.42 -2.40 2.15
CA ILE A 157 -4.20 -1.86 0.81
C ILE A 157 -2.77 -1.37 0.75
N TYR A 158 -1.93 -2.03 -0.03
CA TYR A 158 -0.50 -1.72 -0.09
C TYR A 158 0.15 -2.29 -1.36
N SER A 159 1.38 -1.86 -1.60
CA SER A 159 2.17 -2.26 -2.76
C SER A 159 3.55 -2.77 -2.36
N PHE A 160 4.07 -3.70 -3.15
CA PHE A 160 5.44 -4.22 -3.09
C PHE A 160 6.26 -3.56 -4.21
N TYR A 161 7.32 -2.86 -3.84
CA TYR A 161 8.21 -2.17 -4.77
C TYR A 161 9.49 -2.97 -4.99
N PHE A 162 9.85 -3.17 -6.26
CA PHE A 162 10.96 -4.01 -6.71
C PHE A 162 12.01 -3.19 -7.50
N GLY A 163 12.28 -1.96 -7.06
CA GLY A 163 13.24 -1.07 -7.74
C GLY A 163 12.83 -0.75 -9.18
N GLU A 164 13.76 -0.89 -10.13
CA GLU A 164 13.50 -0.61 -11.56
C GLU A 164 12.46 -1.55 -12.20
N TYR A 165 12.18 -2.70 -11.59
CA TYR A 165 11.21 -3.65 -12.14
C TYR A 165 9.76 -3.17 -12.02
N GLY A 166 9.48 -2.21 -11.13
CA GLY A 166 8.14 -1.69 -10.88
C GLY A 166 7.58 -2.15 -9.55
N HIS A 167 6.26 -2.30 -9.47
CA HIS A 167 5.56 -2.70 -8.25
C HIS A 167 4.37 -3.61 -8.52
N ILE A 168 3.94 -4.34 -7.49
CA ILE A 168 2.70 -5.10 -7.44
C ILE A 168 1.82 -4.49 -6.34
N SER A 169 0.56 -4.19 -6.66
CA SER A 169 -0.42 -3.71 -5.70
C SER A 169 -1.35 -4.82 -5.27
N ILE A 170 -1.67 -4.86 -3.98
CA ILE A 170 -2.57 -5.86 -3.41
C ILE A 170 -3.61 -5.23 -2.48
N GLN A 171 -4.73 -5.94 -2.35
CA GLN A 171 -5.82 -5.56 -1.45
C GLN A 171 -6.48 -6.80 -0.86
N GLY A 172 -6.83 -6.76 0.44
CA GLY A 172 -7.64 -7.80 1.06
C GLY A 172 -7.42 -7.94 2.57
N SER A 173 -7.86 -9.06 3.12
CA SER A 173 -7.77 -9.32 4.57
C SER A 173 -6.34 -9.54 5.03
N TYR A 174 -5.94 -8.85 6.09
CA TYR A 174 -4.74 -9.14 6.88
C TYR A 174 -5.17 -9.59 8.27
N LEU A 175 -4.88 -10.84 8.61
CA LEU A 175 -5.26 -11.46 9.88
C LEU A 175 -4.00 -11.70 10.71
N THR A 176 -3.97 -11.21 11.95
CA THR A 176 -2.74 -11.32 12.78
C THR A 176 -2.55 -12.71 13.41
N TYR A 177 -3.46 -13.64 13.15
CA TYR A 177 -3.58 -14.92 13.85
C TYR A 177 -3.62 -16.13 12.92
N GLU A 178 -3.76 -15.93 11.60
CA GLU A 178 -3.76 -17.00 10.60
C GLU A 178 -3.37 -16.46 9.21
N ASP A 179 -3.06 -17.39 8.30
CA ASP A 179 -2.74 -17.07 6.92
C ASP A 179 -3.96 -16.53 6.17
N SER A 180 -3.71 -15.71 5.15
CA SER A 180 -4.78 -15.10 4.35
C SER A 180 -4.38 -14.93 2.89
N TYR A 181 -5.38 -14.90 2.01
CA TYR A 181 -5.18 -14.55 0.61
C TYR A 181 -5.64 -13.12 0.34
N LEU A 182 -4.79 -12.36 -0.33
CA LEU A 182 -5.09 -11.02 -0.82
C LEU A 182 -5.16 -11.03 -2.35
N ALA A 183 -5.97 -10.15 -2.92
CA ALA A 183 -6.07 -9.99 -4.36
C ALA A 183 -4.85 -9.20 -4.88
N VAL A 184 -4.26 -9.68 -5.98
CA VAL A 184 -3.31 -8.88 -6.77
C VAL A 184 -4.14 -7.99 -7.69
N THR A 185 -4.13 -6.68 -7.42
CA THR A 185 -5.00 -5.70 -8.09
C THR A 185 -4.37 -5.07 -9.34
N GLY A 186 -3.06 -5.25 -9.52
CA GLY A 186 -2.33 -4.72 -10.66
C GLY A 186 -0.85 -4.54 -10.35
N GLY A 187 -0.14 -3.95 -11.32
CA GLY A 187 1.27 -3.65 -11.19
C GLY A 187 1.77 -2.72 -12.30
N SER A 188 3.05 -2.40 -12.22
CA SER A 188 3.75 -1.55 -13.20
C SER A 188 5.08 -2.17 -13.62
N GLY A 189 5.75 -1.59 -14.63
CA GLY A 189 7.01 -2.11 -15.13
C GLY A 189 6.84 -3.53 -15.69
N VAL A 190 7.66 -4.48 -15.24
CA VAL A 190 7.55 -5.89 -15.65
C VAL A 190 6.26 -6.55 -15.17
N PHE A 191 5.60 -5.95 -14.17
CA PHE A 191 4.32 -6.41 -13.63
C PHE A 191 3.11 -5.71 -14.25
N ALA A 192 3.28 -4.95 -15.35
CA ALA A 192 2.18 -4.25 -15.99
C ALA A 192 1.09 -5.22 -16.48
N GLY A 193 -0.13 -5.06 -15.97
CA GLY A 193 -1.28 -5.93 -16.31
C GLY A 193 -1.38 -7.21 -15.49
N VAL A 194 -0.53 -7.39 -14.47
CA VAL A 194 -0.58 -8.55 -13.57
C VAL A 194 -1.90 -8.63 -12.82
N TYR A 195 -2.38 -9.85 -12.62
CA TYR A 195 -3.52 -10.17 -11.75
C TYR A 195 -3.27 -11.53 -11.07
N GLY A 196 -4.11 -11.86 -10.09
CA GLY A 196 -4.03 -13.13 -9.36
C GLY A 196 -4.29 -12.93 -7.88
N GLN A 197 -3.61 -13.72 -7.06
CA GLN A 197 -3.71 -13.67 -5.61
C GLN A 197 -2.34 -13.88 -4.97
N VAL A 198 -2.20 -13.46 -3.71
CA VAL A 198 -1.01 -13.71 -2.92
C VAL A 198 -1.41 -14.34 -1.60
N LEU A 199 -0.72 -15.42 -1.23
CA LEU A 199 -0.78 -16.01 0.10
C LEU A 199 0.13 -15.21 1.01
N LEU A 200 -0.43 -14.68 2.09
CA LEU A 200 0.28 -14.08 3.20
C LEU A 200 0.40 -15.11 4.33
N HIS A 201 1.64 -15.44 4.68
CA HIS A 201 1.98 -16.33 5.78
C HIS A 201 2.73 -15.60 6.89
N GLN A 202 2.11 -15.52 8.07
CA GLN A 202 2.69 -14.84 9.22
C GLN A 202 3.71 -15.73 9.93
N ILE A 203 4.99 -15.36 9.91
CA ILE A 203 6.04 -16.14 10.61
C ILE A 203 6.21 -15.64 12.04
N VAL A 204 6.45 -14.34 12.20
CA VAL A 204 6.60 -13.68 13.51
C VAL A 204 5.82 -12.38 13.47
N PHE A 205 4.67 -12.32 14.15
CA PHE A 205 3.91 -11.06 14.24
C PHE A 205 4.62 -10.02 15.12
N PRO A 206 4.71 -8.74 14.70
CA PRO A 206 4.43 -8.16 13.38
C PRO A 206 5.70 -8.02 12.49
N PHE A 207 6.78 -8.74 12.79
CA PHE A 207 8.12 -8.47 12.27
C PHE A 207 8.52 -9.22 11.00
N LYS A 208 7.94 -10.40 10.74
CA LYS A 208 8.38 -11.29 9.66
C LYS A 208 7.18 -11.97 9.00
N ILE A 209 7.00 -11.72 7.72
CA ILE A 209 5.90 -12.24 6.91
C ILE A 209 6.51 -12.83 5.62
N TYR A 210 5.98 -13.96 5.17
CA TYR A 210 6.35 -14.59 3.93
C TYR A 210 5.17 -14.56 2.96
N TYR A 211 5.46 -14.26 1.70
CA TYR A 211 4.45 -14.17 0.65
C TYR A 211 4.76 -15.13 -0.49
N THR A 212 3.71 -15.81 -0.96
CA THR A 212 3.73 -16.52 -2.24
C THR A 212 2.71 -15.87 -3.17
N PHE A 213 3.22 -15.16 -4.17
CA PHE A 213 2.41 -14.58 -5.22
C PHE A 213 2.12 -15.61 -6.30
N TYR A 214 0.87 -15.68 -6.74
CA TYR A 214 0.42 -16.48 -7.87
C TYR A 214 0.03 -15.54 -9.01
N LEU A 215 1.02 -15.17 -9.82
CA LEU A 215 0.94 -14.09 -10.81
C LEU A 215 0.50 -14.64 -12.18
N GLN A 216 -0.42 -13.92 -12.83
CA GLN A 216 -0.92 -14.24 -14.18
C GLN A 216 -0.96 -12.98 -15.04
N GLY A 217 -1.05 -13.18 -16.36
CA GLY A 217 -1.22 -12.08 -17.32
C GLY A 217 0.04 -11.29 -17.67
N ILE A 218 1.21 -11.73 -17.21
CA ILE A 218 2.51 -11.10 -17.49
C ILE A 218 3.46 -12.06 -18.21
N PRO A 219 4.50 -11.55 -18.91
CA PRO A 219 5.61 -12.36 -19.42
C PRO A 219 6.38 -13.07 -18.31
N ASP A 220 7.31 -13.93 -18.68
CA ASP A 220 8.17 -14.63 -17.72
C ASP A 220 8.91 -13.64 -16.80
N LEU A 221 8.94 -13.96 -15.51
CA LEU A 221 9.61 -13.13 -14.51
C LEU A 221 11.11 -13.01 -14.81
N PRO A 222 11.75 -11.85 -14.53
CA PRO A 222 13.20 -11.72 -14.59
C PRO A 222 13.88 -12.78 -13.74
N VAL A 223 14.94 -13.40 -14.27
CA VAL A 223 15.66 -14.50 -13.60
C VAL A 223 16.18 -14.11 -12.21
N GLU A 224 16.47 -12.83 -11.98
CA GLU A 224 16.93 -12.33 -10.68
C GLU A 224 15.84 -12.40 -9.59
N LEU A 225 14.56 -12.45 -9.97
CA LEU A 225 13.44 -12.60 -9.04
C LEU A 225 13.03 -14.08 -8.84
N ILE A 226 13.58 -14.98 -9.65
CA ILE A 226 13.28 -16.42 -9.59
C ILE A 226 14.38 -17.09 -8.77
N CYS A 227 14.01 -17.64 -7.62
CA CYS A 227 14.92 -18.33 -6.71
C CYS A 227 14.27 -19.58 -6.13
N THR A 228 15.08 -20.46 -5.53
CA THR A 228 14.56 -21.55 -4.70
C THR A 228 14.34 -20.99 -3.29
N PRO A 229 13.08 -20.85 -2.82
CA PRO A 229 12.83 -20.16 -1.57
C PRO A 229 13.34 -20.94 -0.35
N VAL A 230 13.85 -20.22 0.63
CA VAL A 230 14.10 -20.74 1.97
C VAL A 230 12.75 -20.96 2.65
N LYS A 231 12.59 -22.12 3.30
CA LYS A 231 11.35 -22.46 4.00
C LYS A 231 11.03 -21.41 5.10
N PRO A 232 9.79 -20.88 5.15
CA PRO A 232 9.39 -19.93 6.18
C PRO A 232 9.55 -20.53 7.57
N SER A 233 10.34 -19.85 8.41
CA SER A 233 10.60 -20.25 9.79
C SER A 233 11.09 -19.06 10.61
N VAL A 234 10.99 -19.17 11.94
CA VAL A 234 11.46 -18.12 12.86
C VAL A 234 12.95 -17.82 12.64
N ALA A 235 13.76 -18.84 12.31
CA ALA A 235 15.19 -18.75 12.10
C ALA A 235 15.60 -18.21 10.71
N ALA A 236 14.67 -18.11 9.75
CA ALA A 236 14.96 -17.63 8.41
C ALA A 236 15.32 -16.13 8.45
N GLU A 237 16.54 -15.77 8.06
CA GLU A 237 17.07 -14.41 8.13
C GLU A 237 17.73 -14.02 6.79
N PRO A 238 17.61 -12.76 6.36
CA PRO A 238 18.37 -12.26 5.21
C PRO A 238 19.87 -12.39 5.44
N SER A 239 20.61 -12.68 4.37
CA SER A 239 22.06 -12.73 4.42
C SER A 239 22.64 -11.37 4.81
N SER A 240 23.84 -11.37 5.41
CA SER A 240 24.47 -10.12 5.85
C SER A 240 24.68 -9.13 4.69
N ALA A 241 24.97 -9.63 3.50
CA ALA A 241 25.12 -8.82 2.29
C ALA A 241 23.78 -8.19 1.86
N ALA A 242 22.68 -8.94 1.91
CA ALA A 242 21.35 -8.41 1.61
C ALA A 242 20.91 -7.35 2.64
N LYS A 243 21.15 -7.59 3.95
CA LYS A 243 20.85 -6.61 5.00
C LYS A 243 21.63 -5.30 4.82
N ALA A 244 22.90 -5.41 4.43
CA ALA A 244 23.76 -4.27 4.12
C ALA A 244 23.47 -3.62 2.75
N ALA A 245 22.57 -4.22 1.95
CA ALA A 245 22.27 -3.81 0.58
C ALA A 245 23.53 -3.68 -0.30
N GLU A 246 24.45 -4.65 -0.17
CA GLU A 246 25.65 -4.71 -1.01
C GLU A 246 25.27 -4.78 -2.50
N PRO A 247 26.07 -4.22 -3.43
CA PRO A 247 25.70 -4.10 -4.84
C PRO A 247 25.31 -5.41 -5.54
N HIS A 248 25.82 -6.56 -5.09
CA HIS A 248 25.50 -7.89 -5.62
C HIS A 248 24.28 -8.55 -4.95
N ALA A 249 23.94 -8.09 -3.74
CA ALA A 249 22.90 -8.63 -2.86
C ALA A 249 21.70 -7.66 -2.71
N ALA A 250 21.55 -6.74 -3.66
CA ALA A 250 20.39 -5.87 -3.77
C ALA A 250 20.02 -5.70 -5.23
N LEU A 251 18.74 -5.47 -5.51
CA LEU A 251 18.33 -5.05 -6.85
C LEU A 251 18.96 -3.71 -7.20
N LYS A 252 19.24 -3.55 -8.49
CA LYS A 252 19.66 -2.25 -9.02
C LYS A 252 18.55 -1.23 -8.76
N HIS A 253 18.93 -0.10 -8.14
CA HIS A 253 18.00 0.93 -7.64
C HIS A 253 16.83 0.36 -6.82
N TYR A 254 17.10 -0.60 -5.93
CA TYR A 254 16.11 -1.10 -4.98
C TYR A 254 15.41 0.06 -4.26
N THR A 255 14.10 -0.09 -4.04
CA THR A 255 13.32 0.93 -3.34
C THR A 255 13.65 0.93 -1.85
N ASN A 256 13.90 2.10 -1.27
CA ASN A 256 14.23 2.26 0.15
C ASN A 256 13.41 3.36 0.80
#